data_AF-A0A3P1SU28-F1
#
_entry.id   AF-A0A3P1SU28-F1
#
_cell.length_a   1.000
_cell.length_b   1.000
_cell.length_c   1.000
_cell.angle_alpha   90.00
_cell.angle_beta   90.00
_cell.angle_gamma   90.00
#
_symmetry.space_group_name_H-M   'P 1'
#
loop_
_entity.id
_entity.type
_entity.pdbx_description
1 polymer ?
#
loop_
_entity_poly.entity_id
_entity_poly.type
_entity_poly.pdbx_seq_one_letter_code
_entity_poly.pdbx_strand_id
1 'polypeptide(L)' 'MDSERKQQDPTLVCTCNDLYQVDIEDSIEFGETEYREIFAVQGLQPRCGECVEHVGEIVEVSLHKVS' A
#
# COMPACT_ATOMS: atom_id res chain seq x y z
N MET A 1 13.45 -2.73 1.39
CA MET A 1 12.38 -3.72 1.66
C MET A 1 12.98 -4.88 2.44
N ASP A 2 12.33 -5.37 3.50
CA ASP A 2 12.71 -6.61 4.17
C ASP A 2 12.01 -7.81 3.50
N SER A 3 12.77 -8.61 2.75
CA SER A 3 12.23 -9.72 1.97
C SER A 3 11.79 -10.92 2.82
N GLU A 4 12.37 -11.11 4.00
CA GLU A 4 12.01 -12.22 4.89
C GLU A 4 10.64 -11.96 5.52
N ARG A 5 10.42 -10.74 6.01
CA ARG A 5 9.13 -10.31 6.55
C ARG A 5 8.00 -10.42 5.51
N LYS A 6 8.27 -10.04 4.27
CA LYS A 6 7.27 -10.14 3.17
C LYS A 6 6.91 -11.58 2.82
N GLN A 7 7.84 -12.53 2.97
CA GLN A 7 7.54 -13.95 2.75
C GLN A 7 6.69 -14.56 3.87
N GLN A 8 6.84 -14.05 5.10
CA GLN A 8 6.05 -14.50 6.26
C GLN A 8 4.62 -13.98 6.23
N ASP A 9 4.43 -12.76 5.74
CA ASP A 9 3.11 -12.14 5.60
C ASP A 9 2.92 -11.56 4.19
N PRO A 10 2.20 -12.27 3.30
CA PRO A 10 1.97 -11.80 1.95
C PRO A 10 1.09 -10.54 1.87
N THR A 11 0.38 -10.18 2.96
CA THR A 11 -0.42 -8.95 3.02
C THR A 11 0.41 -7.72 3.35
N LEU A 12 1.66 -7.89 3.81
CA LEU A 12 2.58 -6.80 4.10
C LEU A 12 3.13 -6.19 2.80
N VAL A 13 2.76 -4.95 2.53
CA VAL A 13 3.12 -4.23 1.30
C VAL A 13 4.37 -3.38 1.50
N CYS A 14 4.46 -2.64 2.61
CA CYS A 14 5.62 -1.82 2.95
C CYS A 14 6.22 -2.24 4.30
N THR A 15 7.32 -2.98 4.24
CA THR A 15 8.10 -3.38 5.44
C THR A 15 8.74 -2.20 6.18
N CYS A 16 8.85 -1.03 5.54
CA CYS A 16 9.34 0.16 6.23
C CYS A 16 8.28 0.70 7.21
N ASN A 17 7.08 0.96 6.71
CA ASN A 17 6.05 1.64 7.48
C ASN A 17 5.00 0.69 8.05
N ASP A 18 5.22 -0.62 7.93
CA ASP A 18 4.24 -1.65 8.27
C ASP A 18 2.87 -1.34 7.63
N LEU A 19 2.91 -1.03 6.33
CA LEU A 19 1.70 -0.80 5.52
C LEU A 19 1.26 -2.13 4.91
N TYR A 20 0.01 -2.49 5.14
CA TYR A 20 -0.61 -3.73 4.68
C TYR A 20 -1.58 -3.46 3.52
N GLN A 21 -1.99 -4.52 2.83
CA GLN A 21 -2.96 -4.44 1.73
C GLN A 21 -4.28 -3.76 2.17
N VAL A 22 -4.79 -4.12 3.35
CA VAL A 22 -6.04 -3.54 3.88
C VAL A 22 -5.94 -2.03 4.09
N ASP A 23 -4.79 -1.51 4.53
CA ASP A 23 -4.61 -0.06 4.73
C ASP A 23 -4.73 0.71 3.40
N ILE A 24 -4.29 0.08 2.29
CA ILE A 24 -4.38 0.63 0.95
C ILE A 24 -5.81 0.56 0.44
N GLU A 25 -6.48 -0.59 0.62
CA GLU A 25 -7.88 -0.78 0.24
C GLU A 25 -8.80 0.22 0.97
N ASP A 26 -8.61 0.40 2.29
CA ASP A 26 -9.33 1.39 3.09
C ASP A 26 -9.08 2.81 2.56
N SER A 27 -7.83 3.15 2.20
CA SER A 27 -7.48 4.46 1.62
C SER A 27 -8.23 4.72 0.30
N ILE A 28 -8.37 3.69 -0.54
CA ILE A 28 -9.12 3.77 -1.80
C ILE A 28 -10.61 3.96 -1.53
N GLU A 29 -11.17 3.32 -0.51
CA GLU A 29 -12.56 3.55 -0.09
C GLU A 29 -12.80 4.99 0.38
N PHE A 30 -11.79 5.65 0.95
CA PHE A 30 -11.81 7.08 1.26
C PHE A 30 -11.59 8.00 0.04
N GLY A 31 -11.29 7.43 -1.13
CA GLY A 31 -11.07 8.16 -2.38
C GLY A 31 -9.61 8.48 -2.68
N GLU A 32 -8.67 7.98 -1.88
CA GLU A 32 -7.24 8.22 -2.06
C GLU A 32 -6.59 7.12 -2.90
N THR A 33 -6.08 7.50 -4.07
CA THR A 33 -5.40 6.57 -5.00
C THR A 33 -3.95 6.94 -5.27
N GLU A 34 -3.52 8.13 -4.83
CA GLU A 34 -2.17 8.63 -5.03
C GLU A 34 -1.22 8.07 -3.98
N TYR A 35 -0.04 7.61 -4.41
CA TYR A 35 0.93 6.92 -3.55
C TYR A 35 1.26 7.70 -2.27
N ARG A 36 1.38 9.03 -2.34
CA ARG A 36 1.69 9.85 -1.16
C ARG A 36 0.50 10.02 -0.23
N GLU A 37 -0.70 10.14 -0.78
CA GLU A 37 -1.92 10.35 0.00
C GLU A 37 -2.32 9.07 0.75
N ILE A 38 -2.15 7.90 0.13
CA ILE A 38 -2.32 6.60 0.79
C ILE A 38 -1.46 6.49 2.06
N PHE A 39 -0.23 7.01 2.06
CA PHE A 39 0.59 7.04 3.28
C PHE A 39 0.15 8.16 4.23
N ALA A 40 -0.26 9.31 3.71
CA ALA A 40 -0.64 10.46 4.51
C ALA A 40 -1.89 10.20 5.37
N VAL A 41 -2.91 9.50 4.84
CA VAL A 41 -4.13 9.16 5.61
C VAL A 41 -3.85 8.20 6.77
N GLN A 42 -2.78 7.41 6.67
CA GLN A 42 -2.30 6.54 7.75
C GLN A 42 -1.36 7.25 8.74
N GLY A 43 -1.11 8.56 8.55
CA GLY A 43 -0.14 9.32 9.34
C GLY A 43 1.32 8.95 9.07
N LEU A 44 1.59 8.35 7.90
CA LEU A 44 2.91 7.86 7.49
C LEU A 44 3.54 8.79 6.44
N GLN A 45 4.84 8.61 6.21
CA GLN A 45 5.57 9.21 5.09
C GLN A 45 6.37 8.14 4.36
N PRO A 46 6.44 8.16 3.01
CA PRO A 46 7.25 7.21 2.26
C PRO A 46 8.71 7.18 2.75
N ARG A 47 9.31 5.98 2.81
CA ARG A 47 10.73 5.79 3.18
C ARG A 47 11.58 5.41 1.98
N CYS A 48 11.90 4.13 1.84
CA CYS A 48 12.81 3.65 0.80
C CYS A 48 12.23 3.62 -0.62
N GLY A 49 10.90 3.73 -0.79
CA GLY A 49 10.26 3.71 -2.11
C GLY A 49 10.11 2.34 -2.77
N GLU A 50 10.73 1.28 -2.24
CA GLU A 50 10.69 -0.08 -2.80
C GLU A 50 9.29 -0.73 -2.89
N CYS A 51 8.27 -0.11 -2.31
CA CYS A 51 6.88 -0.59 -2.36
C CYS A 51 6.01 0.14 -3.39
N VAL A 52 6.53 1.14 -4.11
CA VAL A 52 5.75 1.99 -5.03
C VAL A 52 5.02 1.17 -6.08
N GLU A 53 5.71 0.24 -6.76
CA GLU A 53 5.09 -0.61 -7.79
C GLU A 53 3.98 -1.48 -7.20
N HIS A 54 4.22 -2.13 -6.06
CA HIS A 54 3.25 -3.01 -5.42
C HIS A 54 2.00 -2.26 -4.92
N VAL A 55 2.15 -1.02 -4.42
CA VAL A 55 1.00 -0.16 -4.09
C VAL A 55 0.21 0.18 -5.36
N GLY A 56 0.89 0.52 -6.45
CA GLY A 56 0.25 0.82 -7.74
C GLY A 56 -0.57 -0.35 -8.29
N GLU A 57 -0.04 -1.57 -8.22
CA GLU A 57 -0.75 -2.80 -8.62
C GLU A 57 -2.03 -3.00 -7.81
N ILE A 58 -1.99 -2.79 -6.49
CA ILE A 58 -3.17 -2.93 -5.62
C ILE A 58 -4.21 -1.87 -5.97
N VAL A 59 -3.80 -0.61 -6.17
CA VAL A 59 -4.71 0.48 -6.57
C VAL A 59 -5.39 0.14 -7.90
N GLU A 60 -4.62 -0.29 -8.92
CA GLU A 60 -5.16 -0.66 -10.22
C GLU A 60 -6.18 -1.81 -10.10
N VAL A 61 -5.82 -2.89 -9.40
CA VAL A 61 -6.71 -4.05 -9.20
C VAL A 61 -7.98 -3.65 -8.45
N SER A 62 -7.88 -2.80 -7.43
CA SER A 62 -9.03 -2.37 -6.63
C SER A 62 -9.99 -1.49 -7.43
N LEU A 63 -9.50 -0.57 -8.25
CA LEU A 63 -10.36 0.29 -9.09
C LEU A 63 -11.14 -0.51 -10.15
N HIS A 64 -10.54 -1.57 -10.70
CA HIS A 64 -11.21 -2.47 -11.65
C HIS A 64 -12.28 -3.37 -11.02
N LYS A 65 -12.27 -3.57 -9.69
CA LYS A 65 -13.33 -4.31 -8.96
C LYS A 65 -14.58 -3.48 -8.69
N VAL A 66 -14.44 -2.15 -8.67
CA VAL A 66 -15.52 -1.19 -8.40
C VAL A 66 -16.28 -0.80 -9.68
N SER A 67 -15.77 -1.23 -10.84
CA SER A 67 -16.34 -0.97 -12.19
C SER A 67 -17.33 -2.05 -12.62
#